data_AF-A0A6V7YD80-F1
#
_entry.id   AF-A0A6V7YD80-F1
#
_cell.length_a   1.000
_cell.length_b   1.000
_cell.length_c   1.000
_cell.angle_alpha   90.00
_cell.angle_beta   90.00
_cell.angle_gamma   90.00
#
_symmetry.space_group_name_H-M   'P 1'
#
loop_
_entity.id
_entity.type
_entity.pdbx_description
1 polymer ?
#
loop_
_entity_poly.entity_id
_entity_poly.type
_entity_poly.pdbx_seq_one_letter_code
_entity_poly.pdbx_strand_id
1 'polypeptide(L)'
;MGPIWLSDDGRLGLTFENETFIHDCGKNISVSDQGLGSIVISTSELTRKKRNTERVYKRQFSDGLVTSSQLASQLTYLDAALTKAVNFAFAQSIRSFCEFTEMVKHWVESTYMSDPTDLARSLFSNSYLVAKKSARSLMKVWPCVPLEKEDYEFSPTKLDQCFEFLPIILKTESKEHLAFVDPITMIVSPTSKKGPCEEFRNIIIQINDQVLEVDQVEGRITSVKPRIFLWPEAKFNFTNMIPNIESHAFHQLVLLNMTDIKNHAFVSNLIKVSQMTYQIHEKDSIISM
;
A
#
# COMPACT_ATOMS: atom_id res chain seq x y z
N MET A 1 35.43 -2.19 -2.40
CA MET A 1 34.75 -2.75 -1.20
C MET A 1 34.72 -1.63 -0.17
N GLY A 2 33.55 -1.37 0.43
CA GLY A 2 33.34 -0.22 1.33
C GLY A 2 34.02 -0.39 2.70
N PRO A 3 33.83 0.58 3.63
CA PRO A 3 34.48 0.60 4.95
C PRO A 3 34.04 -0.55 5.88
N ILE A 4 33.03 -1.32 5.49
CA ILE A 4 32.42 -2.40 6.28
C ILE A 4 32.63 -3.73 5.54
N TRP A 5 33.23 -4.69 6.22
CA TRP A 5 33.29 -6.09 5.81
C TRP A 5 32.21 -6.89 6.54
N LEU A 6 31.54 -7.80 5.85
CA LEU A 6 30.54 -8.70 6.43
C LEU A 6 30.99 -10.15 6.17
N SER A 7 30.82 -11.01 7.16
CA SER A 7 31.18 -12.42 7.06
C SER A 7 30.17 -13.21 6.22
N ASP A 8 30.66 -14.21 5.48
CA ASP A 8 29.82 -15.06 4.61
C ASP A 8 28.84 -15.93 5.41
N ASP A 9 29.18 -16.28 6.66
CA ASP A 9 28.33 -17.02 7.60
C ASP A 9 27.28 -16.13 8.29
N GLY A 10 27.31 -14.81 8.04
CA GLY A 10 26.33 -13.86 8.50
C GLY A 10 26.36 -13.56 10.00
N ARG A 11 27.53 -13.65 10.63
CA ARG A 11 27.69 -13.51 12.08
C ARG A 11 28.49 -12.29 12.49
N LEU A 12 29.37 -11.78 11.63
CA LEU A 12 30.34 -10.75 12.00
C LEU A 12 30.39 -9.65 10.95
N GLY A 13 30.39 -8.42 11.42
CA GLY A 13 30.57 -7.21 10.63
C GLY A 13 31.70 -6.39 11.22
N LEU A 14 32.61 -5.93 10.38
CA LEU A 14 33.83 -5.24 10.81
C LEU A 14 33.98 -3.93 10.06
N THR A 15 34.24 -2.86 10.79
CA THR A 15 34.48 -1.53 10.23
C THR A 15 35.96 -1.19 10.29
N PHE A 16 36.43 -0.47 9.28
CA PHE A 16 37.82 -0.07 9.13
C PHE A 16 37.90 1.42 8.82
N GLU A 17 37.17 2.25 9.56
CA GLU A 17 37.19 3.70 9.34
C GLU A 17 38.54 4.31 9.70
N ASN A 18 39.17 3.80 10.76
CA ASN A 18 40.53 4.15 11.17
C ASN A 18 41.48 2.96 10.93
N GLU A 19 41.92 2.78 9.69
CA GLU A 19 42.84 1.69 9.33
C GLU A 19 44.16 1.80 10.11
N THR A 20 44.29 0.97 11.15
CA THR A 20 45.54 0.78 11.88
C THR A 20 46.20 -0.50 11.41
N PHE A 21 47.48 -0.41 11.06
CA PHE A 21 48.25 -1.55 10.58
C PHE A 21 49.26 -1.97 11.63
N ILE A 22 49.25 -3.25 11.97
CA ILE A 22 50.23 -3.87 12.86
C ILE A 22 51.02 -4.89 12.03
N HIS A 23 52.34 -4.83 12.13
CA HIS A 23 53.22 -5.79 11.47
C HIS A 23 53.59 -6.89 12.48
N ASP A 24 53.06 -8.10 12.28
CA ASP A 24 53.37 -9.27 13.10
C ASP A 24 53.72 -10.47 12.21
N CYS A 25 54.77 -11.20 12.59
CA CYS A 25 55.26 -12.39 11.89
C CYS A 25 55.46 -12.23 10.36
N GLY A 26 55.93 -11.05 9.92
CA GLY A 26 56.19 -10.76 8.51
C GLY A 26 54.93 -10.46 7.68
N LYS A 27 53.78 -10.26 8.33
CA LYS A 27 52.51 -9.93 7.67
C LYS A 27 51.99 -8.58 8.17
N ASN A 28 51.43 -7.81 7.25
CA ASN A 28 50.67 -6.59 7.58
C ASN A 28 49.24 -6.98 7.92
N ILE A 29 48.86 -6.79 9.19
CA ILE A 29 47.52 -7.04 9.71
C ILE A 29 46.82 -5.68 9.83
N SER A 30 45.67 -5.53 9.19
CA SER A 30 44.79 -4.37 9.40
C SER A 30 43.85 -4.67 10.56
N VAL A 31 43.78 -3.78 11.54
CA VAL A 31 42.91 -3.92 12.71
C VAL A 31 41.62 -3.15 12.48
N SER A 32 40.49 -3.80 12.74
CA SER A 32 39.16 -3.18 12.68
C SER A 32 38.89 -2.33 13.92
N ASP A 33 37.90 -1.43 13.85
CA ASP A 33 37.50 -0.61 15.00
C ASP A 33 36.97 -1.48 16.17
N GLN A 34 36.50 -2.70 15.86
CA GLN A 34 36.09 -3.70 16.83
C GLN A 34 37.27 -4.50 17.40
N GLY A 35 38.52 -4.19 17.06
CA GLY A 35 39.73 -4.85 17.58
C GLY A 35 40.04 -6.22 16.96
N LEU A 36 39.45 -6.54 15.80
CA LEU A 36 39.71 -7.79 15.09
C LEU A 36 40.75 -7.56 13.99
N GLY A 37 41.74 -8.45 13.94
CA GLY A 37 42.80 -8.41 12.92
C GLY A 37 42.36 -9.09 11.62
N SER A 38 42.63 -8.45 10.49
CA SER A 38 42.43 -9.02 9.17
C SER A 38 43.70 -8.91 8.34
N ILE A 39 44.00 -9.95 7.58
CA ILE A 39 45.11 -9.94 6.63
C ILE A 39 44.50 -9.69 5.26
N VAL A 40 44.92 -8.61 4.60
CA VAL A 40 44.52 -8.35 3.22
C VAL A 40 45.30 -9.29 2.32
N ILE A 41 44.65 -10.32 1.77
CA ILE A 41 45.26 -11.20 0.79
C ILE A 41 44.90 -10.69 -0.60
N SER A 42 45.91 -10.35 -1.39
CA SER A 42 45.70 -10.10 -2.82
C SER A 42 45.55 -11.45 -3.51
N THR A 43 44.32 -11.84 -3.82
CA THR A 43 44.05 -12.98 -4.68
C THR A 43 43.96 -12.47 -6.12
N SER A 44 44.98 -12.72 -6.93
CA SER A 44 44.82 -12.63 -8.38
C SER A 44 44.01 -13.84 -8.84
N GLU A 45 42.68 -13.74 -8.85
CA GLU A 45 41.88 -14.75 -9.53
C GLU A 45 42.22 -14.67 -11.02
N LEU A 46 42.89 -15.71 -11.52
CA LEU A 46 43.18 -15.93 -12.93
C LEU A 46 41.88 -16.28 -13.68
N THR A 47 40.91 -15.38 -13.71
CA THR A 47 39.87 -15.44 -14.73
C THR A 47 40.49 -14.94 -16.03
N ARG A 48 40.83 -15.89 -16.90
CA ARG A 48 41.50 -15.70 -18.17
C ARG A 48 40.57 -14.96 -19.16
N LYS A 49 40.35 -13.66 -18.98
CA LYS A 49 39.81 -12.75 -20.01
C LYS A 49 40.57 -11.43 -20.00
N LYS A 50 41.38 -11.28 -21.05
CA LYS A 50 41.95 -10.07 -21.67
C LYS A 50 41.85 -8.73 -20.90
N ARG A 51 43.03 -8.18 -20.60
CA ARG A 51 43.34 -6.74 -20.45
C ARG A 51 42.45 -5.95 -19.47
N ASN A 52 42.46 -6.37 -18.21
CA ASN A 52 42.55 -5.51 -17.03
C ASN A 52 42.51 -6.45 -15.82
N THR A 53 43.67 -6.75 -15.24
CA THR A 53 43.73 -7.47 -13.97
C THR A 53 43.24 -6.53 -12.87
N GLU A 54 41.93 -6.47 -12.67
CA GLU A 54 41.37 -5.95 -11.42
C GLU A 54 41.84 -6.87 -10.30
N ARG A 55 42.76 -6.37 -9.47
CA ARG A 55 43.19 -7.08 -8.27
C ARG A 55 42.01 -7.08 -7.30
N VAL A 56 41.36 -8.23 -7.16
CA VAL A 56 40.35 -8.43 -6.12
C VAL A 56 41.11 -8.66 -4.80
N TYR A 57 41.08 -7.66 -3.93
CA TYR A 57 41.62 -7.79 -2.57
C TYR A 57 40.61 -8.55 -1.72
N LYS A 58 40.97 -9.75 -1.26
CA LYS A 58 40.15 -10.56 -0.36
C LYS A 58 40.79 -10.54 1.02
N ARG A 59 40.11 -9.94 2.01
CA ARG A 59 40.57 -9.98 3.40
C ARG A 59 40.33 -11.39 3.95
N GLN A 60 41.39 -12.08 4.39
CA GLN A 60 41.30 -13.31 5.17
C GLN A 60 41.53 -12.97 6.63
N PHE A 61 40.73 -13.57 7.50
CA PHE A 61 40.78 -13.34 8.93
C PHE A 61 41.50 -14.53 9.57
N SER A 62 42.46 -14.23 10.45
CA SER A 62 43.15 -15.22 11.26
C SER A 62 42.82 -14.93 12.72
N ASP A 63 42.40 -15.95 13.46
CA ASP A 63 42.05 -15.83 14.88
C ASP A 63 43.26 -15.32 15.68
N GLY A 64 43.19 -14.07 16.12
CA GLY A 64 44.11 -13.46 17.08
C GLY A 64 43.44 -13.30 18.45
N LEU A 65 44.23 -12.98 19.48
CA LEU A 65 43.71 -12.71 20.83
C LEU A 65 42.82 -11.45 20.80
N VAL A 66 41.50 -11.65 20.85
CA VAL A 66 40.51 -10.57 20.83
C VAL A 66 40.29 -10.05 22.24
N THR A 67 40.62 -8.79 22.50
CA THR A 67 40.40 -8.13 23.82
C THR A 67 39.03 -7.47 23.93
N SER A 68 38.33 -7.30 22.82
CA SER A 68 37.02 -6.64 22.70
C SER A 68 35.85 -7.64 22.64
N SER A 69 34.63 -7.18 22.96
CA SER A 69 33.44 -8.04 22.93
C SER A 69 33.01 -8.37 21.48
N GLN A 70 32.83 -9.65 21.17
CA GLN A 70 32.26 -10.14 19.90
C GLN A 70 30.85 -9.61 19.60
N LEU A 71 30.16 -9.06 20.60
CA LEU A 71 28.85 -8.43 20.43
C LEU A 71 28.90 -7.21 19.51
N ALA A 72 29.97 -6.42 19.56
CA ALA A 72 30.07 -5.19 18.75
C ALA A 72 30.07 -5.51 17.25
N SER A 73 30.83 -6.54 16.84
CA SER A 73 30.87 -6.99 15.44
C SER A 73 29.57 -7.66 14.99
N GLN A 74 28.86 -8.37 15.89
CA GLN A 74 27.52 -8.90 15.60
C GLN A 74 26.50 -7.80 15.38
N LEU A 75 26.52 -6.73 16.19
CA LEU A 75 25.64 -5.58 16.04
C LEU A 75 25.93 -4.81 14.75
N THR A 76 27.21 -4.63 14.39
CA THR A 76 27.60 -4.04 13.10
C THR A 76 27.08 -4.86 11.92
N TYR A 77 27.16 -6.20 11.99
CA TYR A 77 26.56 -7.05 10.96
C TYR A 77 25.04 -6.84 10.86
N LEU A 78 24.35 -6.88 12.01
CA LEU A 78 22.91 -6.73 12.07
C LEU A 78 22.45 -5.40 11.48
N ASP A 79 23.11 -4.30 11.86
CA ASP A 79 22.80 -2.96 11.35
C ASP A 79 22.98 -2.86 9.83
N ALA A 80 24.12 -3.35 9.31
CA ALA A 80 24.40 -3.35 7.88
C ALA A 80 23.42 -4.24 7.10
N ALA A 81 23.10 -5.42 7.63
CA ALA A 81 22.17 -6.36 7.02
C ALA A 81 20.73 -5.80 7.00
N LEU A 82 20.27 -5.24 8.12
CA LEU A 82 18.95 -4.59 8.22
C LEU A 82 18.86 -3.38 7.29
N THR A 83 19.86 -2.51 7.29
CA THR A 83 19.89 -1.34 6.41
C THR A 83 19.82 -1.76 4.94
N LYS A 84 20.59 -2.78 4.55
CA LYS A 84 20.55 -3.31 3.17
C LYS A 84 19.18 -3.90 2.82
N ALA A 85 18.59 -4.68 3.73
CA ALA A 85 17.29 -5.31 3.51
C ALA A 85 16.17 -4.26 3.41
N VAL A 86 16.15 -3.26 4.30
CA VAL A 86 15.19 -2.17 4.30
C VAL A 86 15.33 -1.31 3.05
N ASN A 87 16.55 -0.93 2.68
CA ASN A 87 16.80 -0.14 1.46
C ASN A 87 16.35 -0.90 0.20
N PHE A 88 16.63 -2.19 0.12
CA PHE A 88 16.18 -3.03 -0.99
C PHE A 88 14.65 -3.12 -1.04
N ALA A 89 13.99 -3.40 0.09
CA ALA A 89 12.55 -3.48 0.17
C ALA A 89 11.88 -2.14 -0.20
N PHE A 90 12.41 -1.03 0.30
CA PHE A 90 11.89 0.31 -0.01
C PHE A 90 12.07 0.67 -1.48
N ALA A 91 13.25 0.41 -2.06
CA ALA A 91 13.49 0.63 -3.49
C ALA A 91 12.54 -0.20 -4.36
N GLN A 92 12.29 -1.45 -3.98
CA GLN A 92 11.34 -2.32 -4.68
C GLN A 92 9.91 -1.81 -4.55
N SER A 93 9.48 -1.38 -3.36
CA SER A 93 8.16 -0.81 -3.14
C SER A 93 7.91 0.46 -3.95
N ILE A 94 8.90 1.37 -4.02
CA ILE A 94 8.80 2.57 -4.87
C ILE A 94 8.66 2.17 -6.34
N ARG A 95 9.49 1.23 -6.81
CA ARG A 95 9.41 0.76 -8.19
C ARG A 95 8.03 0.21 -8.53
N SER A 96 7.50 -0.69 -7.69
CA SER A 96 6.15 -1.25 -7.89
C SER A 96 5.06 -0.18 -7.83
N PHE A 97 5.21 0.84 -6.99
CA PHE A 97 4.29 1.97 -6.95
C PHE A 97 4.34 2.78 -8.27
N CYS A 98 5.52 3.03 -8.84
CA CYS A 98 5.65 3.69 -10.14
C CYS A 98 5.01 2.88 -11.28
N GLU A 99 5.21 1.56 -11.30
CA GLU A 99 4.58 0.67 -12.29
C GLU A 99 3.04 0.69 -12.14
N PHE A 100 2.55 0.70 -10.90
CA PHE A 100 1.12 0.85 -10.62
C PHE A 100 0.56 2.20 -11.08
N THR A 101 1.26 3.32 -10.85
CA THR A 101 0.76 4.64 -11.29
C THR A 101 0.72 4.77 -12.81
N GLU A 102 1.66 4.16 -13.54
CA GLU A 102 1.63 4.07 -15.00
C GLU A 102 0.41 3.26 -15.49
N MET A 103 0.12 2.13 -14.85
CA MET A 103 -1.09 1.35 -15.14
C MET A 103 -2.35 2.17 -14.88
N VAL A 104 -2.47 2.85 -13.74
CA VAL A 104 -3.63 3.69 -13.39
C VAL A 104 -3.83 4.81 -14.43
N LYS A 105 -2.75 5.42 -14.92
CA LYS A 105 -2.83 6.43 -15.99
C LYS A 105 -3.50 5.87 -17.24
N HIS A 106 -3.14 4.67 -17.67
CA HIS A 106 -3.76 4.04 -18.84
C HIS A 106 -5.24 3.73 -18.62
N TRP A 107 -5.61 3.29 -17.41
CA TRP A 107 -7.02 3.13 -17.03
C TRP A 107 -7.78 4.45 -17.12
N VAL A 108 -7.24 5.52 -16.55
CA VAL A 108 -7.85 6.86 -16.61
C VAL A 108 -8.00 7.34 -18.06
N GLU A 109 -6.99 7.15 -18.90
CA GLU A 109 -7.07 7.49 -20.34
C GLU A 109 -8.15 6.67 -21.06
N SER A 110 -8.28 5.37 -20.75
CA SER A 110 -9.32 4.53 -21.34
C SER A 110 -10.72 4.97 -20.91
N THR A 111 -10.93 5.18 -19.61
CA THR A 111 -12.22 5.65 -19.07
C THR A 111 -12.57 7.03 -19.62
N TYR A 112 -11.60 7.92 -19.75
CA TYR A 112 -11.78 9.23 -20.38
C TYR A 112 -12.28 9.14 -21.83
N MET A 113 -11.86 8.12 -22.57
CA MET A 113 -12.27 7.90 -23.96
C MET A 113 -13.65 7.23 -24.07
N SER A 114 -14.02 6.35 -23.12
CA SER A 114 -15.30 5.66 -23.12
C SER A 114 -16.42 6.48 -22.48
N ASP A 115 -16.24 6.92 -21.24
CA ASP A 115 -17.20 7.70 -20.47
C ASP A 115 -16.49 8.77 -19.62
N PRO A 116 -16.38 10.00 -20.15
CA PRO A 116 -15.77 11.10 -19.41
C PRO A 116 -16.60 11.54 -18.21
N THR A 117 -17.92 11.32 -18.20
CA THR A 117 -18.81 11.73 -17.12
C THR A 117 -18.56 10.90 -15.88
N ASP A 118 -18.52 9.58 -16.03
CA ASP A 118 -18.22 8.68 -14.90
C ASP A 118 -16.82 8.91 -14.32
N LEU A 119 -15.84 9.18 -15.19
CA LEU A 119 -14.50 9.57 -14.75
C LEU A 119 -14.54 10.86 -13.92
N ALA A 120 -15.23 11.90 -14.38
CA ALA A 120 -15.33 13.16 -13.65
C ALA A 120 -16.02 12.97 -12.29
N ARG A 121 -17.11 12.19 -12.25
CA ARG A 121 -17.83 11.88 -11.01
C ARG A 121 -16.94 11.15 -10.00
N SER A 122 -16.14 10.19 -10.48
CA SER A 122 -15.18 9.45 -9.65
C SER A 122 -14.04 10.36 -9.16
N LEU A 123 -13.45 11.17 -10.04
CA LEU A 123 -12.32 12.06 -9.70
C LEU A 123 -12.72 13.16 -8.70
N PHE A 124 -13.88 13.77 -8.87
CA PHE A 124 -14.35 14.85 -8.00
C PHE A 124 -15.22 14.37 -6.85
N SER A 125 -15.47 13.05 -6.74
CA SER A 125 -16.39 12.45 -5.75
C SER A 125 -17.75 13.14 -5.71
N ASN A 126 -18.26 13.57 -6.86
CA ASN A 126 -19.50 14.31 -6.99
C ASN A 126 -20.35 13.72 -8.12
N SER A 127 -21.51 13.16 -7.77
CA SER A 127 -22.45 12.54 -8.72
C SER A 127 -23.15 13.53 -9.63
N TYR A 128 -23.22 14.82 -9.27
CA TYR A 128 -23.94 15.86 -9.99
C TYR A 128 -23.03 16.59 -10.99
N LEU A 129 -22.22 15.83 -11.72
CA LEU A 129 -21.36 16.36 -12.77
C LEU A 129 -21.68 15.67 -14.10
N VAL A 130 -21.60 16.44 -15.17
CA VAL A 130 -21.53 15.96 -16.55
C VAL A 130 -20.20 16.37 -17.13
N ALA A 131 -19.56 15.47 -17.88
CA ALA A 131 -18.35 15.81 -18.59
C ALA A 131 -18.43 15.42 -20.05
N LYS A 132 -17.79 16.21 -20.91
CA LYS A 132 -17.60 15.88 -22.32
C LYS A 132 -16.15 16.02 -22.68
N LYS A 133 -15.69 15.08 -23.50
CA LYS A 133 -14.39 15.17 -24.16
C LYS A 133 -14.37 16.39 -25.08
N SER A 134 -13.40 17.28 -24.86
CA SER A 134 -13.18 18.43 -25.73
C SER A 134 -11.93 18.27 -26.59
N ALA A 135 -10.89 17.60 -26.09
CA ALA A 135 -9.65 17.33 -26.82
C ALA A 135 -9.04 15.97 -26.41
N ARG A 136 -7.79 15.69 -26.80
CA ARG A 136 -7.12 14.43 -26.44
C ARG A 136 -6.91 14.27 -24.92
N SER A 137 -6.67 15.37 -24.20
CA SER A 137 -6.36 15.38 -22.77
C SER A 137 -7.11 16.48 -22.00
N LEU A 138 -8.27 16.89 -22.50
CA LEU A 138 -9.06 17.98 -21.92
C LEU A 138 -10.54 17.62 -21.95
N MET A 139 -11.10 17.40 -20.75
CA MET A 139 -12.55 17.34 -20.55
C MET A 139 -13.08 18.70 -20.14
N LYS A 140 -14.29 19.00 -20.61
CA LYS A 140 -15.12 20.06 -20.04
C LYS A 140 -16.06 19.42 -19.05
N VAL A 141 -16.18 20.00 -17.87
CA VAL A 141 -17.02 19.51 -16.79
C VAL A 141 -18.03 20.61 -16.44
N TRP A 142 -19.29 20.23 -16.29
CA TRP A 142 -20.35 21.12 -15.88
C TRP A 142 -21.12 20.52 -14.70
N PRO A 143 -21.56 21.35 -13.74
CA PRO A 143 -22.44 20.89 -12.68
C PRO A 143 -23.86 20.64 -13.21
N CYS A 144 -24.51 19.63 -12.64
CA CYS A 144 -25.92 19.32 -12.85
C CYS A 144 -26.73 19.72 -11.62
N VAL A 145 -28.00 20.04 -11.83
CA VAL A 145 -28.97 20.29 -10.75
C VAL A 145 -29.84 19.05 -10.60
N PRO A 146 -30.06 18.52 -9.38
CA PRO A 146 -30.97 17.41 -9.17
C PRO A 146 -32.41 17.82 -9.47
N LEU A 147 -33.20 16.89 -9.98
CA LEU A 147 -34.64 17.06 -10.19
C LEU A 147 -35.40 16.30 -9.11
N GLU A 148 -36.43 16.92 -8.56
CA GLU A 148 -37.35 16.26 -7.64
C GLU A 148 -38.42 15.48 -8.41
N LYS A 149 -39.15 14.61 -7.72
CA LYS A 149 -40.21 13.78 -8.35
C LYS A 149 -41.36 14.61 -8.92
N GLU A 150 -41.51 15.84 -8.47
CA GLU A 150 -42.56 16.77 -8.92
C GLU A 150 -42.18 17.47 -10.22
N ASP A 151 -40.88 17.54 -10.54
CA ASP A 151 -40.33 18.27 -11.68
C ASP A 151 -40.40 17.49 -13.00
N TYR A 152 -40.71 16.19 -12.96
CA TYR A 152 -40.74 15.36 -14.16
C TYR A 152 -41.87 14.33 -14.18
N GLU A 153 -42.30 13.98 -15.39
CA GLU A 153 -43.27 12.92 -15.64
C GLU A 153 -42.87 12.14 -16.89
N PHE A 154 -42.96 10.80 -16.86
CA PHE A 154 -42.67 9.98 -18.04
C PHE A 154 -43.75 10.17 -19.10
N SER A 155 -43.34 10.39 -20.35
CA SER A 155 -44.26 10.71 -21.44
C SER A 155 -44.31 9.58 -22.46
N PRO A 156 -45.50 9.05 -22.80
CA PRO A 156 -45.62 8.05 -23.84
C PRO A 156 -45.28 8.65 -25.22
N THR A 157 -44.58 7.89 -26.04
CA THR A 157 -44.31 8.27 -27.42
C THR A 157 -45.54 8.02 -28.30
N LYS A 158 -45.81 8.97 -29.21
CA LYS A 158 -46.88 8.82 -30.19
C LYS A 158 -46.35 8.05 -31.40
N LEU A 159 -47.11 7.05 -31.88
CA LEU A 159 -46.96 6.39 -33.19
C LEU A 159 -45.65 5.62 -33.43
N ASP A 160 -45.46 4.46 -32.77
CA ASP A 160 -44.36 3.50 -33.04
C ASP A 160 -42.95 4.13 -33.15
N GLN A 161 -42.74 5.25 -32.46
CA GLN A 161 -41.47 5.95 -32.43
C GLN A 161 -40.84 5.75 -31.06
N CYS A 162 -39.69 5.09 -31.04
CA CYS A 162 -38.90 4.89 -29.83
C CYS A 162 -37.62 5.69 -29.91
N PHE A 163 -37.14 6.11 -28.74
CA PHE A 163 -35.92 6.88 -28.62
C PHE A 163 -34.89 6.09 -27.81
N GLU A 164 -33.61 6.37 -28.05
CA GLU A 164 -32.50 5.79 -27.30
C GLU A 164 -32.58 6.14 -25.80
N PHE A 165 -33.13 7.31 -25.49
CA PHE A 165 -33.30 7.85 -24.15
C PHE A 165 -34.77 8.00 -23.79
N LEU A 166 -35.09 7.88 -22.51
CA LEU A 166 -36.47 7.89 -22.01
C LEU A 166 -37.09 9.29 -22.11
N PRO A 167 -38.19 9.48 -22.85
CA PRO A 167 -38.89 10.75 -22.93
C PRO A 167 -39.56 11.11 -21.60
N ILE A 168 -39.31 12.33 -21.13
CA ILE A 168 -39.92 12.92 -19.95
C ILE A 168 -40.47 14.31 -20.28
N ILE A 169 -41.54 14.68 -19.60
CA ILE A 169 -42.02 16.06 -19.53
C ILE A 169 -41.40 16.67 -18.29
N LEU A 170 -40.54 17.67 -18.49
CA LEU A 170 -40.04 18.52 -17.42
C LEU A 170 -41.02 19.63 -17.12
N LYS A 171 -41.39 19.77 -15.86
CA LYS A 171 -42.23 20.85 -15.33
C LYS A 171 -41.30 21.90 -14.74
N THR A 172 -41.03 22.96 -15.50
CA THR A 172 -40.37 24.17 -14.97
C THR A 172 -41.46 25.16 -14.56
N GLU A 173 -41.17 26.06 -13.61
CA GLU A 173 -42.12 27.04 -13.03
C GLU A 173 -42.97 27.81 -14.06
N SER A 174 -42.50 27.93 -15.31
CA SER A 174 -43.19 28.69 -16.35
C SER A 174 -43.76 27.86 -17.50
N LYS A 175 -43.25 26.64 -17.77
CA LYS A 175 -43.59 25.84 -18.96
C LYS A 175 -43.23 24.36 -18.79
N GLU A 176 -43.99 23.51 -19.48
CA GLU A 176 -43.67 22.11 -19.71
C GLU A 176 -42.80 21.93 -20.95
N HIS A 177 -41.74 21.15 -20.84
CA HIS A 177 -40.80 20.88 -21.93
C HIS A 177 -40.57 19.38 -22.08
N LEU A 178 -40.61 18.88 -23.33
CA LEU A 178 -40.20 17.52 -23.62
C LEU A 178 -38.67 17.43 -23.57
N ALA A 179 -38.16 16.49 -22.78
CA ALA A 179 -36.75 16.16 -22.68
C ALA A 179 -36.58 14.63 -22.64
N PHE A 180 -35.32 14.18 -22.58
CA PHE A 180 -34.99 12.77 -22.61
C PHE A 180 -33.94 12.44 -21.56
N VAL A 181 -34.13 11.36 -20.81
CA VAL A 181 -33.21 10.89 -19.77
C VAL A 181 -32.41 9.71 -20.27
N ASP A 182 -31.10 9.81 -20.14
CA ASP A 182 -30.20 8.68 -20.32
C ASP A 182 -30.27 7.77 -19.07
N PRO A 183 -30.72 6.50 -19.20
CA PRO A 183 -30.86 5.58 -18.06
C PRO A 183 -29.52 5.17 -17.43
N ILE A 184 -28.39 5.36 -18.13
CA ILE A 184 -27.05 5.01 -17.63
C ILE A 184 -26.47 6.21 -16.88
N THR A 185 -26.39 7.36 -17.53
CA THR A 185 -25.74 8.54 -16.93
C THR A 185 -26.67 9.35 -16.02
N MET A 186 -27.98 9.10 -16.07
CA MET A 186 -29.03 9.86 -15.37
C MET A 186 -29.05 11.35 -15.73
N ILE A 187 -28.57 11.69 -16.94
CA ILE A 187 -28.54 13.07 -17.43
C ILE A 187 -29.73 13.31 -18.35
N VAL A 188 -30.39 14.45 -18.11
CA VAL A 188 -31.50 14.93 -18.93
C VAL A 188 -30.95 15.76 -20.10
N SER A 189 -31.31 15.36 -21.32
CA SER A 189 -30.94 16.03 -22.57
C SER A 189 -32.19 16.51 -23.31
N PRO A 190 -32.13 17.63 -24.05
CA PRO A 190 -33.29 18.15 -24.79
C PRO A 190 -33.64 17.32 -26.03
N THR A 191 -32.71 16.49 -26.52
CA THR A 191 -32.88 15.69 -27.73
C THR A 191 -32.35 14.27 -27.53
N SER A 192 -32.95 13.33 -28.25
CA SER A 192 -32.50 11.93 -28.33
C SER A 192 -32.58 11.44 -29.76
N LYS A 193 -31.78 10.41 -30.09
CA LYS A 193 -31.84 9.75 -31.39
C LYS A 193 -33.04 8.80 -31.43
N LYS A 194 -33.66 8.69 -32.61
CA LYS A 194 -34.68 7.68 -32.87
C LYS A 194 -34.01 6.32 -33.04
N GLY A 195 -34.56 5.30 -32.40
CA GLY A 195 -34.09 3.92 -32.46
C GLY A 195 -35.22 2.95 -32.81
N PRO A 196 -34.89 1.70 -33.18
CA PRO A 196 -35.90 0.66 -33.41
C PRO A 196 -36.66 0.34 -32.12
N CYS A 197 -38.00 0.28 -32.20
CA CYS A 197 -38.83 -0.01 -31.03
C CYS A 197 -38.65 -1.43 -30.49
N GLU A 198 -38.16 -2.38 -31.28
CA GLU A 198 -37.87 -3.74 -30.80
C GLU A 198 -36.83 -3.75 -29.67
N GLU A 199 -35.89 -2.81 -29.68
CA GLU A 199 -34.81 -2.70 -28.70
C GLU A 199 -35.11 -1.68 -27.60
N PHE A 200 -35.70 -0.54 -27.97
CA PHE A 200 -35.86 0.59 -27.06
C PHE A 200 -37.24 0.70 -26.42
N ARG A 201 -38.20 -0.19 -26.70
CA ARG A 201 -39.55 -0.07 -26.14
C ARG A 201 -39.55 -0.13 -24.61
N ASN A 202 -38.86 -1.11 -24.02
CA ASN A 202 -38.75 -1.25 -22.57
C ASN A 202 -37.36 -0.83 -22.11
N ILE A 203 -37.27 0.29 -21.41
CA ILE A 203 -36.00 0.76 -20.84
C ILE A 203 -36.03 0.60 -19.32
N ILE A 204 -34.92 0.08 -18.79
CA ILE A 204 -34.71 -0.05 -17.35
C ILE A 204 -33.95 1.18 -16.85
N ILE A 205 -34.48 1.81 -15.80
CA ILE A 205 -33.88 2.98 -15.16
C ILE A 205 -33.83 2.78 -13.64
N GLN A 206 -32.77 3.25 -13.00
CA GLN A 206 -32.61 3.21 -11.55
C GLN A 206 -32.80 4.61 -10.95
N ILE A 207 -33.81 4.79 -10.10
CA ILE A 207 -34.11 6.05 -9.43
C ILE A 207 -34.25 5.79 -7.92
N ASN A 208 -33.43 6.43 -7.10
CA ASN A 208 -33.48 6.33 -5.62
C ASN A 208 -33.60 4.87 -5.13
N ASP A 209 -32.69 4.01 -5.58
CA ASP A 209 -32.64 2.56 -5.29
C ASP A 209 -33.81 1.71 -5.77
N GLN A 210 -34.72 2.28 -6.56
CA GLN A 210 -35.78 1.55 -7.25
C GLN A 210 -35.38 1.32 -8.70
N VAL A 211 -35.50 0.07 -9.15
CA VAL A 211 -35.36 -0.28 -10.56
C VAL A 211 -36.76 -0.29 -11.18
N LEU A 212 -36.93 0.54 -12.19
CA LEU A 212 -38.18 0.72 -12.93
C LEU A 212 -37.95 0.28 -14.37
N GLU A 213 -38.90 -0.48 -14.91
CA GLU A 213 -39.01 -0.76 -16.34
C GLU A 213 -40.13 0.11 -16.90
N VAL A 214 -39.79 0.93 -17.89
CA VAL A 214 -40.68 1.91 -18.52
C VAL A 214 -40.92 1.50 -19.97
N ASP A 215 -42.17 1.23 -20.33
CA ASP A 215 -42.61 1.08 -21.72
C ASP A 215 -42.80 2.47 -22.33
N GLN A 216 -41.97 2.84 -23.30
CA GLN A 216 -42.02 4.14 -23.97
C GLN A 216 -43.31 4.36 -24.76
N VAL A 217 -43.91 3.31 -25.32
CA VAL A 217 -45.06 3.43 -26.23
C VAL A 217 -46.35 3.53 -25.42
N GLU A 218 -46.50 2.66 -24.41
CA GLU A 218 -47.69 2.65 -23.56
C GLU A 218 -47.61 3.63 -22.39
N GLY A 219 -46.40 4.13 -22.05
CA GLY A 219 -46.15 4.94 -20.87
C GLY A 219 -46.28 4.17 -19.56
N ARG A 220 -46.26 2.83 -19.62
CA ARG A 220 -46.46 1.98 -18.45
C ARG A 220 -45.16 1.82 -17.67
N ILE A 221 -45.24 2.11 -16.37
CA ILE A 221 -44.11 1.97 -15.45
C ILE A 221 -44.35 0.73 -14.58
N THR A 222 -43.38 -0.16 -14.54
CA THR A 222 -43.41 -1.35 -13.68
C THR A 222 -42.18 -1.39 -12.78
N SER A 223 -42.38 -1.69 -11.50
CA SER A 223 -41.25 -1.86 -10.58
C SER A 223 -40.71 -3.27 -10.72
N VAL A 224 -39.44 -3.37 -11.09
CA VAL A 224 -38.72 -4.63 -11.20
C VAL A 224 -37.92 -4.82 -9.93
N LYS A 225 -38.08 -5.97 -9.27
CA LYS A 225 -37.18 -6.37 -8.19
C LYS A 225 -35.94 -6.97 -8.83
N PRO A 226 -34.77 -6.28 -8.82
CA PRO A 226 -33.57 -6.84 -9.39
C PRO A 226 -33.22 -8.12 -8.63
N ARG A 227 -32.94 -9.21 -9.35
CA ARG A 227 -32.22 -10.33 -8.75
C ARG A 227 -30.78 -9.83 -8.54
N ILE A 228 -30.51 -9.38 -7.32
CA ILE A 228 -29.17 -8.90 -6.93
C ILE A 228 -28.23 -10.10 -7.06
N PHE A 229 -27.48 -10.15 -8.16
CA PHE A 229 -26.25 -10.92 -8.18
C PHE A 229 -25.32 -10.19 -7.24
N LEU A 230 -25.14 -10.76 -6.04
CA LEU A 230 -24.13 -10.33 -5.07
C LEU A 230 -22.74 -10.61 -5.65
N TRP A 231 -22.33 -9.82 -6.62
CA TRP A 231 -20.92 -9.63 -6.89
C TRP A 231 -20.40 -8.69 -5.80
N PRO A 232 -19.32 -9.04 -5.10
CA PRO A 232 -18.67 -8.08 -4.21
C PRO A 232 -18.35 -6.85 -5.06
N GLU A 233 -18.85 -5.71 -4.60
CA GLU A 233 -18.89 -4.41 -5.28
C GLU A 233 -17.66 -4.16 -6.15
N ALA A 234 -17.75 -4.49 -7.44
CA ALA A 234 -16.76 -4.10 -8.44
C ALA A 234 -16.93 -2.62 -8.83
N LYS A 235 -17.33 -1.78 -7.88
CA LYS A 235 -17.01 -0.36 -7.99
C LYS A 235 -15.50 -0.30 -7.78
N PHE A 236 -14.77 -0.09 -8.87
CA PHE A 236 -13.33 0.23 -8.83
C PHE A 236 -13.15 1.55 -8.06
N ASN A 237 -13.28 1.48 -6.75
CA ASN A 237 -12.87 2.54 -5.85
C ASN A 237 -11.37 2.37 -5.75
N PHE A 238 -10.60 3.24 -6.41
CA PHE A 238 -9.14 3.23 -6.34
C PHE A 238 -8.64 3.25 -4.89
N THR A 239 -9.42 3.81 -3.98
CA THR A 239 -9.19 3.80 -2.53
C THR A 239 -9.21 2.39 -1.91
N ASN A 240 -10.02 1.47 -2.43
CA ASN A 240 -10.12 0.08 -1.96
C ASN A 240 -9.05 -0.84 -2.58
N MET A 241 -8.34 -0.39 -3.61
CA MET A 241 -7.20 -1.11 -4.20
C MET A 241 -5.91 -0.93 -3.40
N ILE A 242 -5.83 0.11 -2.56
CA ILE A 242 -4.74 0.25 -1.60
C ILE A 242 -5.12 -0.64 -0.42
N PRO A 243 -4.42 -1.77 -0.20
CA PRO A 243 -4.70 -2.59 0.98
C PRO A 243 -4.59 -1.70 2.21
N ASN A 244 -5.46 -1.90 3.19
CA ASN A 244 -5.35 -1.20 4.46
C ASN A 244 -4.03 -1.61 5.12
N ILE A 245 -2.98 -0.81 4.94
CA ILE A 245 -1.68 -1.05 5.54
C ILE A 245 -1.81 -0.57 6.98
N GLU A 246 -2.12 -1.50 7.89
CA GLU A 246 -2.04 -1.23 9.32
C GLU A 246 -0.60 -0.82 9.66
N SER A 247 -0.42 0.45 10.02
CA SER A 247 0.88 0.97 10.42
C SER A 247 1.16 0.59 11.87
N HIS A 248 1.94 -0.46 12.07
CA HIS A 248 2.49 -0.75 13.39
C HIS A 248 3.73 0.11 13.63
N ALA A 249 3.61 1.10 14.51
CA ALA A 249 4.76 1.81 15.02
C ALA A 249 5.49 0.90 16.03
N PHE A 250 6.77 0.63 15.79
CA PHE A 250 7.61 -0.01 16.80
C PHE A 250 7.83 0.98 17.95
N HIS A 251 7.19 0.73 19.09
CA HIS A 251 7.41 1.52 20.30
C HIS A 251 8.77 1.21 20.94
N GLN A 252 9.34 2.23 21.56
CA GLN A 252 10.68 2.29 22.16
C GLN A 252 11.10 0.98 22.86
N LEU A 253 12.12 0.32 22.32
CA LEU A 253 12.84 -0.74 23.03
C LEU A 253 13.78 -0.08 24.04
N VAL A 254 13.44 -0.17 25.33
CA VAL A 254 14.34 0.27 26.41
C VAL A 254 15.44 -0.79 26.57
N LEU A 255 16.68 -0.43 26.24
CA LEU A 255 17.85 -1.24 26.57
C LEU A 255 18.12 -1.12 28.06
N LEU A 256 17.75 -2.15 28.83
CA LEU A 256 18.08 -2.24 30.25
C LEU A 256 19.49 -2.79 30.42
N ASN A 257 20.30 -2.16 31.26
CA ASN A 257 21.59 -2.69 31.65
C ASN A 257 21.41 -3.97 32.47
N MET A 258 21.59 -5.14 31.85
CA MET A 258 21.42 -6.43 32.52
C MET A 258 22.51 -6.73 33.55
N THR A 259 23.61 -5.96 33.61
CA THR A 259 24.62 -6.13 34.68
C THR A 259 24.12 -5.64 36.03
N ASP A 260 23.22 -4.66 36.08
CA ASP A 260 22.63 -4.16 37.33
C ASP A 260 21.72 -5.21 38.02
N ILE A 261 21.16 -6.14 37.25
CA ILE A 261 20.30 -7.21 37.76
C ILE A 261 21.09 -8.18 38.67
N LYS A 262 22.39 -8.35 38.41
CA LYS A 262 23.24 -9.27 39.19
C LYS A 262 23.65 -8.73 40.57
N ASN A 263 23.74 -7.41 40.73
CA ASN A 263 24.39 -6.84 41.93
C ASN A 263 23.41 -6.53 43.08
N HIS A 264 22.15 -6.17 42.81
CA HIS A 264 21.21 -5.76 43.87
C HIS A 264 20.00 -6.68 44.07
N ALA A 265 19.45 -7.28 43.01
CA ALA A 265 18.24 -8.08 43.11
C ALA A 265 18.50 -9.51 43.61
N PHE A 266 19.61 -10.12 43.21
CA PHE A 266 19.94 -11.49 43.63
C PHE A 266 20.34 -11.54 45.11
N VAL A 267 21.21 -10.63 45.57
CA VAL A 267 21.66 -10.59 46.97
C VAL A 267 20.52 -10.23 47.92
N SER A 268 19.64 -9.28 47.58
CA SER A 268 18.53 -8.92 48.46
C SER A 268 17.49 -10.03 48.56
N ASN A 269 17.20 -10.74 47.46
CA ASN A 269 16.28 -11.87 47.48
C ASN A 269 16.87 -13.08 48.21
N LEU A 270 18.17 -13.34 48.10
CA LEU A 270 18.82 -14.46 48.81
C LEU A 270 18.88 -14.23 50.32
N ILE A 271 19.14 -12.99 50.76
CA ILE A 271 19.07 -12.60 52.18
C ILE A 271 17.62 -12.69 52.70
N LYS A 272 16.64 -12.30 51.89
CA LYS A 272 15.23 -12.34 52.30
C LYS A 272 14.70 -13.77 52.39
N VAL A 273 15.12 -14.64 51.48
CA VAL A 273 14.80 -16.08 51.53
C VAL A 273 15.48 -16.74 52.71
N SER A 274 16.76 -16.47 52.98
CA SER A 274 17.47 -17.05 54.13
C SER A 274 16.90 -16.59 55.48
N GLN A 275 16.46 -15.34 55.60
CA GLN A 275 15.74 -14.86 56.77
C GLN A 275 14.40 -15.58 56.95
N MET A 276 13.65 -15.81 55.87
CA MET A 276 12.39 -16.54 55.94
C MET A 276 12.59 -18.00 56.34
N THR A 277 13.61 -18.69 55.81
CA THR A 277 13.90 -20.08 56.21
C THR A 277 14.32 -20.17 57.67
N TYR A 278 15.10 -19.21 58.18
CA TYR A 278 15.48 -19.17 59.59
C TYR A 278 14.26 -18.98 60.51
N GLN A 279 13.36 -18.06 60.16
CA GLN A 279 12.14 -17.80 60.94
C GLN A 279 11.14 -18.97 60.93
N ILE A 280 11.09 -19.74 59.83
CA ILE A 280 10.28 -20.96 59.76
C ILE A 280 10.86 -22.02 60.69
N HIS A 281 12.18 -22.21 60.67
CA HIS A 281 12.85 -23.18 61.55
C HIS A 281 12.73 -22.85 63.04
N GLU A 282 12.76 -21.56 63.39
CA GLU A 282 12.56 -21.08 64.76
C GLU A 282 11.11 -21.28 65.23
N LYS A 283 10.12 -21.13 64.35
CA LYS A 283 8.72 -21.41 64.69
C LYS A 283 8.44 -22.91 64.80
N ASP A 284 9.02 -23.72 63.94
CA ASP A 284 8.84 -25.18 63.97
C ASP A 284 9.50 -25.80 65.21
N SER A 285 10.61 -25.25 65.70
CA SER A 285 11.25 -25.73 66.94
C SER A 285 10.42 -25.41 68.19
N ILE A 286 9.73 -24.27 68.22
CA ILE A 286 8.86 -23.86 69.34
C ILE A 286 7.56 -24.69 69.39
N ILE A 287 7.08 -25.20 68.25
CA ILE A 287 5.87 -26.05 68.19
C ILE A 287 6.19 -27.52 68.54
N SER A 288 7.47 -27.91 68.54
CA SER A 288 7.94 -29.26 68.86
C SER A 288 8.34 -29.50 70.32
N MET A 289 8.07 -28.55 71.22
CA MET A 289 8.21 -28.65 72.69
C MET A 289 6.86 -28.57 73.39
#